data_AF-A0A957ZAQ8-F1
#
_entry.id   AF-A0A957ZAQ8-F1
#
_cell.length_a   1.000
_cell.length_b   1.000
_cell.length_c   1.000
_cell.angle_alpha   90.00
_cell.angle_beta   90.00
_cell.angle_gamma   90.00
#
_symmetry.space_group_name_H-M   'P 1'
#
loop_
_entity.id
_entity.type
_entity.pdbx_description
1 polymer ?
#
loop_
_entity_poly.entity_id
_entity_poly.type
_entity_poly.pdbx_seq_one_letter_code
_entity_poly.pdbx_strand_id
1 'polypeptide(L)' 'MYNLVGKRGLWFILSGLLMLPGLIFMVWSLMTHGTILPLAIDYTGGTMWEMRFEKPITATEVRDVFVKADFADTT' A
#
# COMPACT_ATOMS: atom_id res chain seq x y z
N MET A 1 33.48 2.78 -29.35
CA MET A 1 32.22 3.48 -28.99
C MET A 1 31.20 2.42 -28.58
N TYR A 2 30.57 2.54 -27.40
CA TYR A 2 29.59 1.55 -26.95
C TYR A 2 28.31 1.61 -27.79
N ASN A 3 27.90 0.49 -28.41
CA ASN A 3 26.68 0.41 -29.20
C ASN A 3 25.47 0.05 -28.31
N LEU A 4 24.96 1.04 -27.57
CA LEU A 4 23.77 0.89 -26.72
C LEU A 4 22.51 0.66 -27.57
N VAL A 5 22.38 1.41 -28.67
CA VAL A 5 21.19 1.39 -29.53
C VAL A 5 21.00 0.02 -30.19
N GLY A 6 22.09 -0.63 -30.61
CA GLY A 6 22.06 -1.98 -31.18
C GLY A 6 21.57 -3.06 -30.21
N LYS A 7 21.61 -2.80 -28.89
CA LYS A 7 21.14 -3.71 -27.83
C LYS A 7 19.80 -3.30 -27.23
N ARG A 8 19.05 -2.39 -27.87
CA ARG A 8 17.75 -1.89 -27.36
C ARG A 8 16.79 -2.97 -26.90
N GLY A 9 16.73 -4.11 -27.60
CA GLY A 9 15.85 -5.23 -27.25
C GLY A 9 16.17 -5.82 -25.87
N LEU A 10 17.44 -5.96 -25.52
CA LEU A 10 17.86 -6.44 -24.19
C LEU A 10 17.43 -5.48 -23.09
N TRP A 11 17.55 -4.17 -23.32
CA TRP A 11 17.14 -3.14 -22.36
C TRP A 11 15.62 -3.09 -22.19
N PHE A 12 14.84 -3.30 -23.26
CA PHE A 12 13.39 -3.43 -23.16
C PHE A 12 12.96 -4.67 -22.39
N ILE A 13 13.59 -5.82 -22.63
CA ILE A 13 13.31 -7.05 -21.88
C ILE A 13 13.63 -6.85 -20.39
N LEU A 14 14.80 -6.28 -20.08
CA LEU A 14 15.18 -5.98 -18.70
C LEU A 14 14.17 -5.05 -18.03
N SER A 15 13.77 -3.97 -18.72
CA SER A 15 12.77 -3.03 -18.21
C SER A 15 11.42 -3.72 -17.96
N GLY A 16 10.98 -4.56 -18.89
CA GLY A 16 9.76 -5.36 -18.74
C GLY A 16 9.84 -6.28 -17.52
N LEU A 17 10.94 -7.02 -17.37
CA LEU A 17 11.16 -7.92 -16.24
C LEU A 17 11.12 -7.18 -14.90
N LEU A 18 11.71 -5.97 -14.84
CA LEU A 18 11.69 -5.14 -13.64
C LEU A 18 10.29 -4.60 -13.31
N MET A 19 9.43 -4.37 -14.31
CA MET A 19 8.05 -3.94 -14.10
C MET A 19 7.11 -5.08 -13.68
N LEU A 20 7.37 -6.32 -14.11
CA LEU A 20 6.47 -7.46 -13.89
C LEU A 20 6.11 -7.70 -12.41
N PRO A 21 7.02 -7.64 -11.42
CA PRO A 21 6.65 -7.83 -10.02
C PRO A 21 5.57 -6.87 -9.54
N GLY A 22 5.64 -5.60 -9.95
CA GLY A 22 4.62 -4.59 -9.61
C GLY A 22 3.27 -4.90 -10.26
N LEU A 23 3.26 -5.34 -11.51
CA LEU A 23 2.02 -5.73 -12.19
C LEU A 23 1.40 -6.98 -11.56
N ILE A 24 2.22 -7.96 -11.19
CA ILE A 24 1.76 -9.18 -10.49
C ILE A 24 1.15 -8.80 -9.14
N PHE A 25 1.80 -7.93 -8.38
CA PHE A 25 1.27 -7.42 -7.11
C PHE A 25 -0.08 -6.73 -7.30
N MET A 26 -0.21 -5.88 -8.32
CA MET A 26 -1.45 -5.16 -8.63
C MET A 26 -2.62 -6.12 -8.94
N VAL A 27 -2.37 -7.15 -9.76
CA VAL A 27 -3.38 -8.16 -10.09
C VAL A 27 -3.75 -9.00 -8.85
N TRP A 28 -2.75 -9.41 -8.05
CA TRP A 28 -2.98 -10.15 -6.82
C TRP A 28 -3.80 -9.32 -5.80
N SER A 29 -3.45 -8.05 -5.61
CA SER A 29 -4.18 -7.11 -4.75
C SER A 29 -5.63 -6.97 -5.19
N LEU A 30 -5.87 -6.82 -6.50
CA LEU A 30 -7.23 -6.70 -7.02
C LEU A 30 -8.07 -7.95 -6.72
N MET A 31 -7.49 -9.15 -6.82
CA MET A 31 -8.20 -10.41 -6.56
C MET A 31 -8.45 -10.66 -5.07
N THR A 32 -7.60 -10.16 -4.17
CA THR A 32 -7.64 -10.47 -2.73
C THR A 32 -8.28 -9.35 -1.89
N HIS A 33 -8.08 -8.09 -2.28
CA HIS A 33 -8.51 -6.90 -1.54
C HIS A 33 -9.53 -6.05 -2.32
N GLY A 34 -9.88 -6.44 -3.56
CA GLY A 34 -10.82 -5.69 -4.41
C GLY A 34 -10.28 -4.38 -4.97
N THR A 35 -9.02 -4.03 -4.69
CA THR A 35 -8.35 -2.80 -5.12
C THR A 35 -6.98 -3.10 -5.70
N ILE A 36 -6.56 -2.34 -6.72
CA ILE A 36 -5.30 -2.56 -7.46
C ILE A 36 -4.08 -2.25 -6.59
N LEU A 37 -4.23 -1.35 -5.62
CA LEU A 37 -3.21 -0.94 -4.66
C LEU A 37 -3.89 -0.69 -3.30
N PRO A 38 -3.16 -0.74 -2.18
CA PRO A 38 -3.69 -0.35 -0.88
C PRO A 38 -4.01 1.15 -0.88
N LEU A 39 -5.28 1.47 -1.09
CA LEU A 39 -5.75 2.84 -1.18
C LEU A 39 -5.80 3.50 0.20
N ALA A 40 -5.32 4.72 0.29
CA ALA A 40 -5.42 5.54 1.49
C ALA A 40 -6.82 6.18 1.64
N ILE A 41 -7.06 6.81 2.80
CA ILE A 41 -8.33 7.48 3.14
C ILE A 41 -8.81 8.49 2.10
N ASP A 42 -7.88 9.11 1.35
CA ASP A 42 -8.21 10.05 0.27
C ASP A 42 -9.05 9.40 -0.85
N TYR A 43 -9.00 8.08 -0.99
CA TYR A 43 -9.70 7.30 -2.01
C TYR A 43 -10.77 6.37 -1.43
N THR A 44 -10.65 5.94 -0.17
CA THR A 44 -11.61 5.05 0.49
C THR A 44 -12.64 5.78 1.35
N GLY A 45 -12.42 7.07 1.62
CA GLY A 45 -13.14 7.79 2.67
C GLY A 45 -12.71 7.34 4.07
N GLY A 46 -13.24 8.01 5.09
CA GLY A 46 -12.94 7.74 6.49
C GLY A 46 -12.63 9.01 7.27
N THR A 47 -12.06 8.85 8.46
CA THR A 47 -11.62 9.98 9.28
C THR A 47 -10.29 9.63 9.93
N MET A 48 -9.30 10.51 9.77
CA MET A 48 -7.99 10.38 10.42
C MET A 48 -7.89 11.41 11.54
N TRP A 49 -7.54 10.92 12.73
CA TRP A 49 -7.35 11.74 13.93
C TRP A 49 -5.89 11.68 14.32
N GLU A 50 -5.27 12.84 14.50
CA GLU A 50 -3.97 12.95 15.13
C GLU A 50 -4.17 13.41 16.57
N MET A 51 -3.75 12.58 17.53
CA MET A 51 -4.01 12.78 18.95
C MET A 51 -2.69 12.72 19.74
N ARG A 52 -2.58 13.60 20.74
CA ARG A 52 -1.46 13.61 21.69
C ARG A 52 -2.00 13.44 23.09
N PHE A 53 -1.42 12.49 23.82
CA PHE A 53 -1.78 12.17 25.20
C PHE A 53 -0.73 12.72 26.17
N GLU A 54 -1.17 13.17 27.33
CA GLU A 54 -0.27 13.65 28.40
C GLU A 54 0.51 12.51 29.07
N LYS A 55 -0.02 11.29 28.98
CA LYS A 55 0.58 10.06 29.52
C LYS A 55 1.02 9.18 28.35
N PRO A 56 2.03 8.31 28.55
CA PRO A 56 2.39 7.32 27.54
C PRO A 56 1.23 6.34 27.36
N ILE A 57 0.56 6.44 26.22
CA ILE A 57 -0.52 5.53 25.81
C ILE A 57 -0.01 4.70 24.63
N THR A 58 -0.28 3.41 24.65
CA THR A 58 0.07 2.49 23.58
C THR A 58 -0.98 2.49 22.47
N ALA A 59 -0.59 2.14 21.24
CA ALA A 59 -1.53 2.01 20.14
C ALA A 59 -2.63 0.97 20.42
N THR A 60 -2.31 -0.10 21.16
CA THR A 60 -3.26 -1.15 21.55
C THR A 60 -4.34 -0.61 22.49
N GLU A 61 -3.98 0.19 23.49
CA GLU A 61 -4.97 0.80 24.40
C GLU A 61 -5.95 1.71 23.65
N VAL A 62 -5.47 2.45 22.64
CA VAL A 62 -6.35 3.26 21.78
C VAL A 62 -7.26 2.35 20.95
N ARG A 63 -6.71 1.31 20.30
CA ARG A 63 -7.49 0.35 19.50
C ARG A 63 -8.60 -0.32 20.31
N ASP A 64 -8.31 -0.71 21.56
CA ASP A 64 -9.27 -1.39 22.43
C ASP A 64 -10.50 -0.53 22.74
N VAL A 65 -10.33 0.80 22.84
CA VAL A 65 -11.46 1.73 23.02
C VAL A 65 -12.37 1.72 21.79
N PHE A 66 -11.79 1.77 20.58
CA PHE A 66 -12.56 1.73 19.33
C PHE A 66 -13.26 0.38 19.13
N VAL A 67 -12.58 -0.74 19.41
CA VAL A 67 -13.19 -2.08 19.32
C VAL A 67 -14.35 -2.22 20.29
N LYS A 68 -14.23 -1.74 21.54
CA LYS A 68 -15.33 -1.74 22.52
C LYS A 68 -16.51 -0.87 22.08
N ALA A 69 -16.26 0.15 21.26
CA ALA A 69 -17.27 1.02 20.68
C ALA A 69 -17.81 0.51 19.33
N ASP A 70 -17.55 -0.76 18.97
CA ASP A 70 -17.98 -1.43 17.74
C ASP A 70 -17.29 -0.97 16.45
N PHE A 71 -16.16 -0.24 16.57
CA PHE A 71 -15.31 0.17 15.45
C PHE A 71 -14.11 -0.78 15.28
N ALA A 72 -14.42 -2.04 14.99
CA ALA A 72 -13.43 -3.12 14.94
C ALA A 72 -12.40 -2.99 13.79
N ASP A 73 -12.68 -2.18 12.77
CA ASP A 73 -11.87 -1.93 11.59
C ASP A 73 -10.83 -0.80 11.74
N THR A 74 -10.75 -0.14 12.91
CA THR A 74 -9.87 1.02 13.15
C THR A 74 -8.38 0.67 13.12
N THR A 75 -7.68 0.80 12.00
CA THR A 75 -6.25 0.44 11.85
C THR A 75 -5.28 1.28 12.65
#